data_AF-Q4WEL3-F1
#
_entry.id   AF-Q4WEL3-F1
#
_cell.length_a   1.000
_cell.length_b   1.000
_cell.length_c   1.000
_cell.angle_alpha   90.00
_cell.angle_beta   90.00
_cell.angle_gamma   90.00
#
_symmetry.space_group_name_H-M   'P 1'
#
loop_
_entity.id
_entity.type
_entity.pdbx_description
1 polymer ?
#
loop_
_entity_poly.entity_id
_entity_poly.type
_entity_poly.pdbx_seq_one_letter_code
_entity_poly.pdbx_strand_id
1 'polypeptide(L)'
;MAIGSMMARSPPSLQNLLRFLKQARQTHLSFITGALLSSSRAETPIYVVGNPSADLDSAISVIVYSYFAHNCIPIECPRPHIPLINLPNVPSGPELRRLRPEFVKAFCLAIKTPSVEGEDAWDETPESAARILHEHILTVADFAAHLRQHHAEPTDHRITADATLLDWNALPHRSADGQRGKGSIDGLLSVDFCTVGCIDHHVDEGFLPPAESLPRGQPLLVRPAGSCTSLVVSTLRELDLWQANTEGNATSTETMQLAKLALAPVLIDTTNLTAKDKVTDADADAVRFLLLQIDQCKSTPGSNWDRDAFYERILHAKQNSLDLLTVDEILGRDYKQWTETAQLGSTSIQIGFCSIVKSIPWIVRKAGSAEAFLDALQAFAKRRDLGIVVVMTAFTSSAQDGKFCRELVACALHNGATVHALEAFTAQAGPQLGLQEWNAVEGDSEDYSQAIRRAFNSDAPVWRRIWLQNDVTKSRKQVAPLVRGAVTGQ
;
A
#
# COMPACT_ATOMS: atom_id res chain seq x y z
N MET A 1 -24.56 42.45 -12.99
CA MET A 1 -24.06 41.37 -12.11
C MET A 1 -22.84 40.77 -12.80
N ALA A 2 -21.66 40.99 -12.23
CA ALA A 2 -20.40 40.58 -12.83
C ALA A 2 -20.22 39.07 -12.65
N ILE A 3 -20.17 38.36 -13.78
CA ILE A 3 -19.73 36.97 -13.85
C ILE A 3 -18.20 37.04 -13.81
N GLY A 4 -17.63 36.75 -12.65
CA GLY A 4 -16.18 36.70 -12.47
C GLY A 4 -15.60 35.56 -13.27
N SER A 5 -14.90 35.90 -14.36
CA SER A 5 -13.99 35.02 -15.08
C SER A 5 -13.00 34.40 -14.09
N MET A 6 -13.10 33.11 -13.83
CA MET A 6 -11.97 32.34 -13.28
C MET A 6 -10.84 32.51 -14.29
N MET A 7 -9.83 33.31 -13.95
CA MET A 7 -8.60 33.35 -14.73
C MET A 7 -8.06 31.92 -14.79
N ALA A 8 -7.93 31.38 -16.01
CA ALA A 8 -7.23 30.14 -16.26
C ALA A 8 -5.83 30.29 -15.64
N ARG A 9 -5.56 29.55 -14.55
CA ARG A 9 -4.22 29.48 -13.98
C ARG A 9 -3.33 28.86 -15.06
N SER A 10 -2.25 29.55 -15.43
CA SER A 10 -1.22 28.94 -16.25
C SER A 10 -0.76 27.64 -15.57
N PRO A 11 -0.66 26.52 -16.29
CA PRO A 11 -0.23 25.26 -15.68
C PRO A 11 1.16 25.47 -15.05
N PRO A 12 1.38 25.02 -13.79
CA PRO A 12 2.68 25.14 -13.15
C PRO A 12 3.73 24.44 -14.03
N SER A 13 4.93 25.02 -14.16
CA SER A 13 6.01 24.33 -14.87
C SER A 13 6.32 23.04 -14.13
N LEU A 14 6.15 21.90 -14.80
CA LEU A 14 6.41 20.59 -14.21
C LEU A 14 7.90 20.48 -13.89
N GLN A 15 8.21 20.26 -12.61
CA GLN A 15 9.57 20.04 -12.15
C GLN A 15 9.94 18.57 -12.25
N ASN A 16 11.23 18.26 -12.40
CA ASN A 16 11.72 16.89 -12.36
C ASN A 16 11.28 16.18 -11.06
N LEU A 17 10.80 14.93 -11.16
CA LEU A 17 10.27 14.16 -10.02
C LEU A 17 11.30 13.97 -8.90
N LEU A 18 12.57 13.66 -9.22
CA LEU A 18 13.61 13.53 -8.20
C LEU A 18 13.90 14.87 -7.54
N ARG A 19 13.91 15.96 -8.30
CA ARG A 19 14.06 17.32 -7.73
C ARG A 19 12.93 17.65 -6.74
N PHE A 20 11.68 17.36 -7.12
CA PHE A 20 10.51 17.51 -6.24
C PHE A 20 10.69 16.72 -4.93
N LEU A 21 11.02 15.43 -5.03
CA LEU A 21 11.16 14.55 -3.87
C LEU A 21 12.29 15.01 -2.93
N LYS A 22 13.41 15.46 -3.49
CA LYS A 22 14.53 16.03 -2.74
C LYS A 22 14.13 17.31 -1.99
N GLN A 23 13.39 18.20 -2.66
CA GLN A 23 12.85 19.41 -2.02
C GLN A 23 11.85 19.08 -0.92
N ALA A 24 10.94 18.11 -1.14
CA ALA A 24 9.99 17.67 -0.12
C ALA A 24 10.71 17.17 1.16
N ARG A 25 11.82 16.42 1.01
CA ARG A 25 12.66 16.03 2.15
C ARG A 25 13.34 17.21 2.84
N GLN A 26 13.81 18.21 2.10
CA GLN A 26 14.38 19.44 2.67
C GLN A 26 13.32 20.25 3.45
N THR A 27 12.10 20.36 2.93
CA THR A 27 10.98 20.99 3.63
C THR A 27 10.63 20.23 4.91
N HIS A 28 10.62 18.89 4.87
CA HIS A 28 10.44 18.07 6.07
C HIS A 28 11.50 18.38 7.14
N LEU A 29 12.79 18.36 6.78
CA LEU A 29 13.87 18.67 7.73
C LEU A 29 13.76 20.09 8.30
N SER A 30 13.34 21.06 7.48
CA SER A 30 13.11 22.44 7.94
C SER A 30 11.93 22.54 8.91
N PHE A 31 10.88 21.75 8.70
CA PHE A 31 9.75 21.65 9.61
C PHE A 31 10.16 21.05 10.96
N ILE A 32 10.89 19.93 10.94
CA ILE A 32 11.31 19.21 12.14
C ILE A 32 12.33 19.99 12.96
N THR A 33 13.25 20.72 12.33
CA THR A 33 14.22 21.55 13.06
C THR A 33 13.61 22.80 13.70
N GLY A 34 12.30 23.02 13.53
CA GLY A 34 11.60 24.19 14.06
C GLY A 34 11.85 25.47 13.26
N ALA A 35 12.63 25.42 12.18
CA ALA A 35 12.87 26.56 11.30
C ALA A 35 11.57 27.11 10.69
N LEU A 36 10.54 26.26 10.56
CA LEU A 36 9.21 26.63 10.06
C LEU A 36 8.15 26.82 11.16
N LEU A 37 8.49 26.68 12.46
CA LEU A 37 7.52 26.87 13.56
C LEU A 37 7.21 28.36 13.81
N SER A 38 8.09 29.26 13.39
CA SER A 38 7.90 30.72 13.40
C SER A 38 7.37 31.27 12.06
N SER A 39 7.16 30.38 11.09
CA SER A 39 6.78 30.73 9.71
C SER A 39 5.26 30.81 9.52
N SER A 40 4.84 31.43 8.42
CA SER A 40 3.44 31.50 8.02
C SER A 40 2.84 30.10 7.80
N ARG A 41 1.51 29.93 7.96
CA ARG A 41 0.81 28.67 7.70
C ARG A 41 1.07 28.11 6.29
N ALA A 42 1.38 28.98 5.32
CA ALA A 42 1.72 28.61 3.95
C ALA A 42 3.02 27.80 3.83
N GLU A 43 3.93 27.90 4.80
CA GLU A 43 5.21 27.19 4.79
C GLU A 43 5.15 25.84 5.53
N THR A 44 4.13 25.63 6.36
CA THR A 44 3.94 24.36 7.08
C THR A 44 3.52 23.25 6.09
N PRO A 45 4.15 22.07 6.11
CA PRO A 45 3.83 21.02 5.14
C PRO A 45 2.51 20.31 5.45
N ILE A 46 1.91 19.72 4.41
CA ILE A 46 0.87 18.70 4.51
C ILE A 46 1.51 17.36 4.15
N TYR A 47 1.48 16.40 5.06
CA TYR A 47 1.98 15.05 4.79
C TYR A 47 0.94 14.25 4.01
N VAL A 48 1.36 13.54 2.97
CA VAL A 48 0.48 12.67 2.21
C VAL A 48 0.84 11.24 2.59
N VAL A 49 -0.06 10.56 3.29
CA VAL A 49 0.25 9.32 4.02
C VAL A 49 -0.59 8.18 3.49
N GLY A 50 0.08 7.07 3.22
CA GLY A 50 -0.50 5.81 2.77
C GLY A 50 -0.87 4.87 3.92
N ASN A 51 -1.45 3.71 3.58
CA ASN A 51 -1.70 2.65 4.56
C ASN A 51 -0.39 1.98 5.03
N PRO A 52 -0.37 1.30 6.19
CA PRO A 52 0.84 0.70 6.77
C PRO A 52 1.37 -0.52 6.00
N SER A 53 0.60 -1.04 5.03
CA SER A 53 1.15 -2.05 4.12
C SER A 53 2.11 -1.41 3.13
N ALA A 54 2.03 -0.11 2.85
CA ALA A 54 2.91 0.59 1.90
C ALA A 54 3.14 -0.24 0.63
N ASP A 55 2.08 -0.89 0.13
CA ASP A 55 2.11 -1.64 -1.11
C ASP A 55 2.29 -0.69 -2.30
N LEU A 56 2.30 -1.25 -3.51
CA LEU A 56 2.58 -0.45 -4.71
C LEU A 56 1.55 0.67 -4.89
N ASP A 57 0.27 0.40 -4.62
CA ASP A 57 -0.84 1.35 -4.78
C ASP A 57 -0.72 2.50 -3.79
N SER A 58 -0.54 2.17 -2.51
CA SER A 58 -0.34 3.16 -1.46
C SER A 58 0.92 4.00 -1.68
N ALA A 59 2.07 3.38 -2.01
CA ALA A 59 3.34 4.09 -2.13
C ALA A 59 3.37 5.03 -3.34
N ILE A 60 2.77 4.63 -4.46
CA ILE A 60 2.73 5.47 -5.67
C ILE A 60 1.65 6.54 -5.55
N SER A 61 0.48 6.23 -4.98
CA SER A 61 -0.59 7.20 -4.75
C SER A 61 -0.08 8.44 -4.01
N VAL A 62 0.69 8.25 -2.91
CA VAL A 62 1.24 9.37 -2.13
C VAL A 62 2.23 10.20 -2.92
N ILE A 63 3.08 9.58 -3.75
CA ILE A 63 4.07 10.31 -4.56
C ILE A 63 3.37 11.12 -5.65
N VAL A 64 2.47 10.49 -6.41
CA VAL A 64 1.77 11.11 -7.53
C VAL A 64 0.88 12.25 -7.05
N TYR A 65 0.06 12.03 -6.01
CA TYR A 65 -0.78 13.08 -5.45
C TYR A 65 0.06 14.23 -4.91
N SER A 66 1.11 13.93 -4.12
CA SER A 66 1.95 14.98 -3.56
C SER A 66 2.57 15.85 -4.64
N TYR A 67 3.04 15.24 -5.74
CA TYR A 67 3.66 15.98 -6.83
C TYR A 67 2.71 17.03 -7.43
N PHE A 68 1.47 16.64 -7.75
CA PHE A 68 0.50 17.54 -8.39
C PHE A 68 -0.19 18.50 -7.40
N ALA A 69 -0.34 18.10 -6.13
CA ALA A 69 -0.92 18.95 -5.09
C ALA A 69 0.05 20.00 -4.54
N HIS A 70 1.36 19.76 -4.65
CA HIS A 70 2.42 20.58 -4.06
C HIS A 70 2.29 22.05 -4.47
N ASN A 71 2.17 22.94 -3.47
CA ASN A 71 2.01 24.38 -3.64
C ASN A 71 0.84 24.80 -4.55
N CYS A 72 -0.15 23.91 -4.75
CA CYS A 72 -1.34 24.18 -5.55
C CYS A 72 -2.62 24.20 -4.71
N ILE A 73 -2.70 23.31 -3.73
CA ILE A 73 -3.82 23.21 -2.77
C ILE A 73 -3.32 23.28 -1.32
N PRO A 74 -4.19 23.56 -0.33
CA PRO A 74 -5.53 24.13 -0.45
C PRO A 74 -5.57 25.42 -1.29
N ILE A 75 -6.67 25.71 -1.97
CA ILE A 75 -6.74 26.80 -2.98
C ILE A 75 -6.43 28.18 -2.36
N GLU A 76 -6.84 28.38 -1.12
CA GLU A 76 -6.72 29.65 -0.39
C GLU A 76 -5.35 29.85 0.26
N CYS A 77 -4.67 28.76 0.60
CA CYS A 77 -3.35 28.77 1.22
C CYS A 77 -2.56 27.56 0.70
N PRO A 78 -2.01 27.66 -0.53
CA PRO A 78 -1.28 26.56 -1.13
C PRO A 78 -0.05 26.19 -0.30
N ARG A 79 0.18 24.90 -0.08
CA ARG A 79 1.21 24.41 0.84
C ARG A 79 2.05 23.28 0.24
N PRO A 80 3.28 23.08 0.75
CA PRO A 80 4.11 21.95 0.37
C PRO A 80 3.43 20.62 0.74
N HIS A 81 3.24 19.74 -0.23
CA HIS A 81 2.81 18.35 0.00
C HIS A 81 4.03 17.44 0.05
N ILE A 82 4.16 16.66 1.12
CA ILE A 82 5.31 15.76 1.36
C ILE A 82 4.82 14.31 1.36
N PRO A 83 5.25 13.47 0.41
CA PRO A 83 4.90 12.06 0.41
C PRO A 83 5.59 11.35 1.58
N LEU A 84 4.82 10.60 2.37
CA LEU A 84 5.30 9.83 3.52
C LEU A 84 4.89 8.36 3.37
N ILE A 85 5.88 7.50 3.20
CA ILE A 85 5.68 6.04 3.13
C ILE A 85 5.50 5.49 4.55
N ASN A 86 4.34 4.89 4.81
CA ASN A 86 3.93 4.46 6.14
C ASN A 86 4.58 3.14 6.56
N LEU A 87 5.87 3.19 6.85
CA LEU A 87 6.66 2.07 7.35
C LEU A 87 7.42 2.49 8.62
N PRO A 88 6.94 2.12 9.82
CA PRO A 88 7.49 2.63 11.08
C PRO A 88 8.88 2.08 11.41
N ASN A 89 9.21 0.90 10.89
CA ASN A 89 10.45 0.19 11.21
C ASN A 89 11.38 -0.03 10.01
N VAL A 90 11.02 0.51 8.83
CA VAL A 90 11.80 0.32 7.60
C VAL A 90 12.22 1.69 7.08
N PRO A 91 13.50 2.09 7.26
CA PRO A 91 14.00 3.34 6.75
C PRO A 91 14.04 3.35 5.22
N SER A 92 14.13 4.56 4.65
CA SER A 92 14.46 4.74 3.25
C SER A 92 15.80 4.08 2.89
N GLY A 93 15.98 3.73 1.62
CA GLY A 93 17.23 3.15 1.13
C GLY A 93 17.21 1.62 1.00
N PRO A 94 18.25 0.90 1.47
CA PRO A 94 18.40 -0.55 1.24
C PRO A 94 17.22 -1.37 1.77
N GLU A 95 16.73 -1.05 2.97
CA GLU A 95 15.65 -1.82 3.61
C GLU A 95 14.31 -1.63 2.90
N LEU A 96 13.99 -0.40 2.48
CA LEU A 96 12.83 -0.15 1.63
C LEU A 96 12.93 -0.92 0.30
N ARG A 97 14.11 -0.94 -0.33
CA ARG A 97 14.33 -1.72 -1.56
C ARG A 97 14.08 -3.20 -1.34
N ARG A 98 14.60 -3.74 -0.23
CA ARG A 98 14.46 -5.15 0.14
C ARG A 98 13.00 -5.52 0.39
N LEU A 99 12.25 -4.65 1.05
CA LEU A 99 10.85 -4.85 1.42
C LEU A 99 9.86 -4.68 0.25
N ARG A 100 10.11 -3.72 -0.66
CA ARG A 100 9.21 -3.35 -1.77
C ARG A 100 9.97 -3.26 -3.11
N PRO A 101 10.60 -4.34 -3.59
CA PRO A 101 11.35 -4.30 -4.86
C PRO A 101 10.45 -4.00 -6.06
N GLU A 102 9.15 -4.32 -6.01
CA GLU A 102 8.15 -3.93 -7.03
C GLU A 102 7.96 -2.42 -7.13
N PHE A 103 7.95 -1.71 -6.00
CA PHE A 103 7.90 -0.25 -5.96
C PHE A 103 9.17 0.33 -6.59
N VAL A 104 10.34 -0.19 -6.20
CA VAL A 104 11.63 0.24 -6.77
C VAL A 104 11.67 0.00 -8.28
N LYS A 105 11.17 -1.16 -8.75
CA LYS A 105 11.09 -1.48 -10.17
C LYS A 105 10.19 -0.49 -10.91
N ALA A 106 8.98 -0.25 -10.42
CA ALA A 106 8.04 0.70 -11.02
C ALA A 106 8.61 2.12 -11.07
N PHE A 107 9.18 2.59 -9.95
CA PHE A 107 9.83 3.90 -9.84
C PHE A 107 10.97 4.04 -10.85
N CYS A 108 11.81 3.00 -10.97
CA CYS A 108 12.91 2.98 -11.93
C CYS A 108 12.45 3.00 -13.39
N LEU A 109 11.50 2.16 -13.75
CA LEU A 109 10.97 2.10 -15.11
C LEU A 109 10.25 3.39 -15.52
N ALA A 110 9.64 4.09 -14.56
CA ALA A 110 9.00 5.36 -14.79
C ALA A 110 10.03 6.46 -15.09
N ILE A 111 11.11 6.56 -14.30
CA ILE A 111 12.09 7.66 -14.44
C ILE A 111 13.17 7.40 -15.51
N LYS A 112 13.42 6.15 -15.88
CA LYS A 112 14.33 5.81 -16.99
C LYS A 112 13.78 6.32 -18.32
N THR A 113 14.42 7.34 -18.86
CA THR A 113 14.20 7.80 -20.24
C THR A 113 15.46 7.61 -21.09
N PRO A 114 15.35 7.18 -22.35
CA PRO A 114 16.49 6.85 -23.21
C PRO A 114 17.44 8.02 -23.51
N SER A 115 17.08 9.26 -23.15
CA SER A 115 17.83 10.49 -23.44
C SER A 115 18.64 11.05 -22.26
N VAL A 116 18.68 10.38 -21.11
CA VAL A 116 19.48 10.82 -19.94
C VAL A 116 20.74 9.96 -19.83
N GLU A 117 21.73 10.25 -20.67
CA GLU A 117 23.13 9.88 -20.40
C GLU A 117 23.71 10.96 -19.48
N GLY A 118 23.72 10.70 -18.17
CA GLY A 118 24.25 11.61 -17.15
C GLY A 118 24.42 10.91 -15.79
N GLU A 119 25.07 11.57 -14.82
CA GLU A 119 25.38 11.02 -13.48
C GLU A 119 24.14 10.55 -12.67
N ASP A 120 22.93 10.93 -13.09
CA ASP A 120 21.64 10.52 -12.51
C ASP A 120 21.04 9.25 -13.16
N ALA A 121 21.77 8.58 -14.06
CA ALA A 121 21.31 7.35 -14.70
C ALA A 121 21.21 6.20 -13.67
N TRP A 122 19.98 5.79 -13.35
CA TRP A 122 19.74 4.67 -12.45
C TRP A 122 20.07 3.34 -13.14
N ASP A 123 21.23 2.76 -12.88
CA ASP A 123 21.67 1.47 -13.44
C ASP A 123 20.96 0.23 -12.82
N GLU A 124 19.88 0.42 -12.05
CA GLU A 124 19.13 -0.61 -11.28
C GLU A 124 19.95 -1.44 -10.27
N THR A 125 21.23 -1.12 -10.08
CA THR A 125 22.07 -1.78 -9.07
C THR A 125 21.47 -1.60 -7.67
N PRO A 126 21.66 -2.59 -6.76
CA PRO A 126 21.22 -2.46 -5.38
C PRO A 126 21.71 -1.18 -4.70
N GLU A 127 22.97 -0.81 -4.93
CA GLU A 127 23.65 0.33 -4.32
C GLU A 127 23.08 1.65 -4.85
N SER A 128 22.93 1.78 -6.18
CA SER A 128 22.35 2.97 -6.80
C SER A 128 20.90 3.17 -6.37
N ALA A 129 20.09 2.09 -6.38
CA ALA A 129 18.72 2.14 -5.90
C ALA A 129 18.61 2.54 -4.43
N ALA A 130 19.46 1.97 -3.56
CA ALA A 130 19.49 2.32 -2.15
C ALA A 130 19.81 3.81 -1.94
N ARG A 131 20.81 4.34 -2.66
CA ARG A 131 21.16 5.76 -2.61
C ARG A 131 19.99 6.66 -3.04
N ILE A 132 19.39 6.37 -4.19
CA ILE A 132 18.26 7.17 -4.72
C ILE A 132 17.09 7.15 -3.73
N LEU A 133 16.71 5.99 -3.20
CA LEU A 133 15.64 5.90 -2.23
C LEU A 133 15.94 6.68 -0.95
N HIS A 134 17.17 6.58 -0.43
CA HIS A 134 17.58 7.29 0.78
C HIS A 134 17.55 8.82 0.60
N GLU A 135 17.97 9.32 -0.57
CA GLU A 135 18.03 10.75 -0.86
C GLU A 135 16.67 11.37 -1.18
N HIS A 136 15.68 10.58 -1.62
CA HIS A 136 14.44 11.10 -2.22
C HIS A 136 13.15 10.63 -1.53
N ILE A 137 13.11 9.45 -0.92
CA ILE A 137 11.88 8.90 -0.32
C ILE A 137 11.90 9.11 1.19
N LEU A 138 10.82 9.62 1.77
CA LEU A 138 10.66 9.75 3.22
C LEU A 138 9.76 8.63 3.74
N THR A 139 10.25 7.85 4.70
CA THR A 139 9.47 6.87 5.46
C THR A 139 9.15 7.39 6.86
N VAL A 140 8.18 6.75 7.52
CA VAL A 140 7.88 6.99 8.94
C VAL A 140 9.09 6.70 9.84
N ALA A 141 9.88 5.67 9.53
CA ALA A 141 11.12 5.38 10.24
C ALA A 141 12.16 6.52 10.11
N ASP A 142 12.29 7.12 8.91
CA ASP A 142 13.18 8.28 8.72
C ASP A 142 12.68 9.49 9.51
N PHE A 143 11.37 9.78 9.45
CA PHE A 143 10.74 10.85 10.24
C PHE A 143 11.07 10.66 11.73
N ALA A 144 10.82 9.48 12.28
CA ALA A 144 11.08 9.16 13.68
C ALA A 144 12.57 9.29 14.04
N ALA A 145 13.48 8.97 13.13
CA ALA A 145 14.91 9.19 13.31
C ALA A 145 15.26 10.69 13.35
N HIS A 146 14.73 11.49 12.42
CA HIS A 146 14.95 12.94 12.40
C HIS A 146 14.38 13.62 13.65
N LEU A 147 13.20 13.21 14.13
CA LEU A 147 12.63 13.72 15.37
C LEU A 147 13.56 13.48 16.56
N ARG A 148 14.06 12.24 16.72
CA ARG A 148 14.99 11.90 17.81
C ARG A 148 16.32 12.66 17.72
N GLN A 149 16.76 12.99 16.51
CA GLN A 149 17.99 13.75 16.28
C GLN A 149 17.84 15.23 16.66
N HIS A 150 16.66 15.82 16.43
CA HIS A 150 16.46 17.27 16.54
C HIS A 150 15.67 17.72 17.77
N HIS A 151 14.93 16.81 18.43
CA HIS A 151 14.24 17.07 19.69
C HIS A 151 14.85 16.21 20.81
N ALA A 152 15.41 16.85 21.83
CA ALA A 152 16.01 16.15 22.97
C ALA A 152 14.93 15.66 23.95
N GLU A 153 14.79 14.33 24.09
CA GLU A 153 13.94 13.58 25.04
C GLU A 153 12.44 13.99 25.16
N PRO A 154 11.52 13.02 25.33
CA PRO A 154 10.09 13.23 25.20
C PRO A 154 9.50 13.83 26.48
N THR A 155 9.64 15.13 26.68
CA THR A 155 8.84 15.84 27.69
C THR A 155 8.06 16.99 27.05
N ASP A 156 6.75 16.74 26.93
CA ASP A 156 5.61 17.65 26.76
C ASP A 156 5.27 18.28 25.39
N HIS A 157 6.15 18.34 24.39
CA HIS A 157 5.78 18.96 23.11
C HIS A 157 5.36 17.93 22.05
N ARG A 158 4.05 17.69 21.93
CA ARG A 158 3.47 16.99 20.77
C ARG A 158 3.53 17.90 19.55
N ILE A 159 4.00 17.37 18.42
CA ILE A 159 4.00 18.11 17.15
C ILE A 159 2.65 17.88 16.49
N THR A 160 2.02 18.95 16.01
CA THR A 160 0.82 18.85 15.16
C THR A 160 1.20 19.02 13.71
N ALA A 161 0.69 18.15 12.84
CA ALA A 161 0.87 18.24 11.39
C ALA A 161 -0.44 17.94 10.66
N ASP A 162 -0.63 18.51 9.48
CA ASP A 162 -1.79 18.17 8.64
C ASP A 162 -1.44 16.98 7.74
N ALA A 163 -2.43 16.13 7.47
CA ALA A 163 -2.28 14.96 6.61
C ALA A 163 -3.40 14.78 5.58
N THR A 164 -3.04 14.40 4.36
CA THR A 164 -3.97 13.82 3.37
C THR A 164 -3.77 12.31 3.36
N LEU A 165 -4.82 11.52 3.55
CA LEU A 165 -4.75 10.06 3.60
C LEU A 165 -5.07 9.46 2.22
N LEU A 166 -4.21 8.58 1.71
CA LEU A 166 -4.43 7.90 0.43
C LEU A 166 -4.34 6.39 0.58
N ASP A 167 -5.23 5.67 -0.12
CA ASP A 167 -5.37 4.21 0.01
C ASP A 167 -5.59 3.77 1.48
N TRP A 168 -6.11 4.71 2.27
CA TRP A 168 -6.28 4.63 3.71
C TRP A 168 -7.26 5.72 4.17
N ASN A 169 -8.15 5.38 5.10
CA ASN A 169 -9.14 6.32 5.61
C ASN A 169 -9.19 6.44 7.14
N ALA A 170 -8.32 5.74 7.88
CA ALA A 170 -8.34 5.76 9.34
C ALA A 170 -6.98 5.58 10.00
N LEU A 171 -6.60 6.53 10.86
CA LEU A 171 -5.41 6.39 11.70
C LEU A 171 -5.67 5.41 12.84
N PRO A 172 -4.67 4.58 13.23
CA PRO A 172 -4.87 3.51 14.21
C PRO A 172 -5.05 4.05 15.63
N HIS A 173 -4.38 5.17 15.96
CA HIS A 173 -4.43 5.78 17.28
C HIS A 173 -5.26 7.05 17.23
N ARG A 174 -6.56 6.94 17.46
CA ARG A 174 -7.48 8.09 17.47
C ARG A 174 -7.18 9.03 18.62
N SER A 175 -7.37 10.33 18.41
CA SER A 175 -7.20 11.32 19.47
C SER A 175 -8.21 11.09 20.61
N ALA A 176 -7.77 11.29 21.85
CA ALA A 176 -8.58 11.08 23.05
C ALA A 176 -9.71 12.12 23.19
N ASP A 177 -9.63 13.25 22.48
CA ASP A 177 -10.67 14.29 22.45
C ASP A 177 -11.93 13.87 21.67
N GLY A 178 -11.93 12.68 21.04
CA GLY A 178 -13.04 12.14 20.27
C GLY A 178 -13.28 12.87 18.94
N GLN A 179 -12.40 13.80 18.55
CA GLN A 179 -12.51 14.49 17.28
C GLN A 179 -12.22 13.55 16.13
N ARG A 180 -13.16 13.48 15.18
CA ARG A 180 -12.96 12.78 13.91
C ARG A 180 -11.85 13.46 13.12
N GLY A 181 -11.05 12.66 12.42
CA GLY A 181 -9.97 13.13 11.57
C GLY A 181 -8.68 13.49 12.32
N LYS A 182 -8.54 13.12 13.60
CA LYS A 182 -7.33 13.42 14.38
C LYS A 182 -6.77 12.17 15.07
N GLY A 183 -5.46 11.98 14.99
CA GLY A 183 -4.80 10.84 15.63
C GLY A 183 -3.30 10.75 15.30
N SER A 184 -2.68 9.64 15.67
CA SER A 184 -1.28 9.35 15.39
C SER A 184 -1.12 8.00 14.67
N ILE A 185 0.07 7.78 14.11
CA ILE A 185 0.44 6.53 13.44
C ILE A 185 1.54 5.81 14.20
N ASP A 186 1.65 4.49 13.96
CA ASP A 186 2.75 3.70 14.50
C ASP A 186 4.10 4.32 14.14
N GLY A 187 5.06 4.30 15.06
CA GLY A 187 6.37 4.93 14.89
C GLY A 187 6.41 6.45 15.14
N LEU A 188 5.26 7.15 15.13
CA LEU A 188 5.17 8.61 15.35
C LEU A 188 4.09 8.98 16.38
N LEU A 189 4.06 8.30 17.54
CA LEU A 189 3.07 8.53 18.60
C LEU A 189 3.14 9.95 19.22
N SER A 190 4.25 10.65 19.06
CA SER A 190 4.44 12.05 19.48
C SER A 190 3.95 13.08 18.45
N VAL A 191 3.46 12.64 17.29
CA VAL A 191 2.93 13.51 16.23
C VAL A 191 1.42 13.31 16.13
N ASP A 192 0.67 14.39 16.34
CA ASP A 192 -0.76 14.46 16.06
C ASP A 192 -0.98 14.89 14.61
N PHE A 193 -1.60 14.03 13.82
CA PHE A 193 -2.03 14.32 12.47
C PHE A 193 -3.49 14.77 12.44
N CYS A 194 -3.74 15.92 11.83
CA CYS A 194 -5.07 16.41 11.48
C CYS A 194 -5.35 16.10 10.00
N THR A 195 -6.34 15.26 9.72
CA THR A 195 -6.71 14.88 8.36
C THR A 195 -7.38 16.06 7.66
N VAL A 196 -6.76 16.50 6.55
CA VAL A 196 -7.23 17.60 5.71
C VAL A 196 -7.65 17.15 4.32
N GLY A 197 -7.58 15.85 4.02
CA GLY A 197 -8.13 15.26 2.80
C GLY A 197 -8.02 13.73 2.82
N CYS A 198 -8.80 13.05 1.98
CA CYS A 198 -8.72 11.60 1.82
C CYS A 198 -9.15 11.14 0.42
N ILE A 199 -8.44 10.16 -0.14
CA ILE A 199 -8.85 9.39 -1.32
C ILE A 199 -8.60 7.92 -1.01
N ASP A 200 -9.63 7.09 -0.98
CA ASP A 200 -9.50 5.68 -0.64
C ASP A 200 -10.52 4.81 -1.40
N HIS A 201 -10.16 3.55 -1.60
CA HIS A 201 -10.99 2.52 -2.22
C HIS A 201 -11.42 1.39 -1.27
N HIS A 202 -11.08 1.51 0.02
CA HIS A 202 -11.54 0.61 1.07
C HIS A 202 -12.90 1.05 1.66
N VAL A 203 -13.41 0.24 2.59
CA VAL A 203 -14.60 0.58 3.39
C VAL A 203 -14.23 1.71 4.36
N ASP A 204 -15.10 2.71 4.50
CA ASP A 204 -14.94 3.80 5.49
C ASP A 204 -15.01 3.22 6.92
N GLU A 205 -13.96 3.45 7.70
CA GLU A 205 -13.84 3.01 9.09
C GLU A 205 -14.34 4.08 10.10
N GLY A 206 -15.02 5.12 9.62
CA GLY A 206 -15.65 6.14 10.46
C GLY A 206 -14.65 7.03 11.19
N PHE A 207 -13.46 7.22 10.64
CA PHE A 207 -12.43 8.08 11.20
C PHE A 207 -12.48 9.51 10.63
N LEU A 208 -12.71 9.65 9.33
CA LEU A 208 -12.56 10.90 8.57
C LEU A 208 -13.37 12.06 9.16
N PRO A 209 -12.89 13.32 9.05
CA PRO A 209 -13.63 14.49 9.51
C PRO A 209 -14.84 14.78 8.59
N PRO A 210 -15.81 15.62 9.03
CA PRO A 210 -16.90 16.10 8.17
C PRO A 210 -16.37 16.84 6.93
N ALA A 211 -16.99 16.66 5.77
CA ALA A 211 -16.56 17.27 4.51
C ALA A 211 -16.44 18.80 4.58
N GLU A 212 -17.34 19.44 5.33
CA GLU A 212 -17.43 20.89 5.50
C GLU A 212 -16.26 21.47 6.31
N SER A 213 -15.54 20.61 7.04
CA SER A 213 -14.37 21.01 7.83
C SER A 213 -13.07 21.05 7.02
N LEU A 214 -13.07 20.48 5.81
CA LEU A 214 -11.88 20.40 4.98
C LEU A 214 -11.53 21.75 4.34
N PRO A 215 -10.22 22.08 4.20
CA PRO A 215 -9.80 23.24 3.45
C PRO A 215 -10.29 23.18 1.99
N ARG A 216 -10.67 24.34 1.43
CA ARG A 216 -11.20 24.42 0.06
C ARG A 216 -10.20 23.84 -0.96
N GLY A 217 -10.69 22.91 -1.78
CA GLY A 217 -9.92 22.22 -2.82
C GLY A 217 -9.22 20.95 -2.35
N GLN A 218 -9.35 20.56 -1.08
CA GLN A 218 -8.91 19.25 -0.63
C GLN A 218 -9.99 18.18 -0.89
N PRO A 219 -9.61 16.96 -1.30
CA PRO A 219 -10.56 15.90 -1.63
C PRO A 219 -11.04 15.13 -0.40
N LEU A 220 -12.27 14.61 -0.49
CA LEU A 220 -12.81 13.59 0.42
C LEU A 220 -13.58 12.56 -0.40
N LEU A 221 -12.88 11.52 -0.85
CA LEU A 221 -13.41 10.52 -1.76
C LEU A 221 -13.14 9.11 -1.21
N VAL A 222 -14.19 8.41 -0.78
CA VAL A 222 -14.11 6.98 -0.42
C VAL A 222 -15.10 6.22 -1.27
N ARG A 223 -14.61 5.43 -2.23
CA ARG A 223 -15.46 4.61 -3.11
C ARG A 223 -14.71 3.41 -3.68
N PRO A 224 -15.38 2.28 -3.99
CA PRO A 224 -14.73 1.14 -4.60
C PRO A 224 -14.02 1.48 -5.92
N ALA A 225 -12.81 0.93 -6.09
CA ALA A 225 -12.01 0.96 -7.32
C ALA A 225 -11.06 -0.25 -7.33
N GLY A 226 -10.57 -0.65 -8.51
CA GLY A 226 -9.53 -1.68 -8.62
C GLY A 226 -8.22 -1.24 -7.95
N SER A 227 -7.84 0.01 -8.15
CA SER A 227 -6.70 0.69 -7.51
C SER A 227 -7.10 2.07 -7.00
N CYS A 228 -6.60 2.45 -5.82
CA CYS A 228 -6.72 3.80 -5.27
C CYS A 228 -6.01 4.82 -6.17
N THR A 229 -4.92 4.46 -6.85
CA THR A 229 -4.23 5.33 -7.80
C THR A 229 -5.16 5.76 -8.95
N SER A 230 -6.12 4.93 -9.37
CA SER A 230 -7.16 5.32 -10.34
C SER A 230 -8.01 6.49 -9.83
N LEU A 231 -8.37 6.45 -8.55
CA LEU A 231 -9.12 7.53 -7.89
C LEU A 231 -8.28 8.79 -7.72
N VAL A 232 -6.98 8.65 -7.41
CA VAL A 232 -6.03 9.77 -7.37
C VAL A 232 -5.96 10.46 -8.73
N VAL A 233 -5.81 9.71 -9.82
CA VAL A 233 -5.79 10.26 -11.19
C VAL A 233 -7.10 10.99 -11.51
N SER A 234 -8.26 10.39 -11.20
CA SER A 234 -9.58 11.04 -11.39
C SER A 234 -9.66 12.37 -10.61
N THR A 235 -9.26 12.34 -9.34
CA THR A 235 -9.34 13.50 -8.44
C THR A 235 -8.43 14.63 -8.92
N LEU A 236 -7.19 14.34 -9.32
CA LEU A 236 -6.26 15.34 -9.84
C LEU A 236 -6.76 15.98 -11.14
N ARG A 237 -7.48 15.22 -11.98
CA ARG A 237 -8.15 15.75 -13.18
C ARG A 237 -9.36 16.61 -12.83
N GLU A 238 -10.17 16.21 -11.86
CA GLU A 238 -11.33 16.99 -11.41
C GLU A 238 -10.93 18.31 -10.73
N LEU A 239 -9.74 18.35 -10.10
CA LEU A 239 -9.18 19.54 -9.47
C LEU A 239 -8.37 20.44 -10.43
N ASP A 240 -8.35 20.13 -11.74
CA ASP A 240 -7.53 20.83 -12.74
C ASP A 240 -6.01 20.84 -12.44
N LEU A 241 -5.53 19.84 -11.70
CA LEU A 241 -4.10 19.70 -11.35
C LEU A 241 -3.33 18.83 -12.34
N TRP A 242 -4.02 17.93 -13.06
CA TRP A 242 -3.40 17.06 -14.06
C TRP A 242 -4.27 16.94 -15.31
N GLN A 243 -4.14 17.90 -16.24
CA GLN A 243 -4.91 17.90 -17.48
C GLN A 243 -4.13 17.31 -18.66
N ALA A 244 -4.88 16.77 -19.62
CA ALA A 244 -4.31 16.36 -20.90
C ALA A 244 -3.92 17.59 -21.71
N ASN A 245 -2.81 17.50 -22.45
CA ASN A 245 -2.41 18.56 -23.35
C ASN A 245 -3.35 18.60 -24.57
N THR A 246 -4.31 19.54 -24.58
CA THR A 246 -5.30 19.68 -25.64
C THR A 246 -4.79 20.47 -26.84
N GLU A 247 -3.65 21.16 -26.72
CA GLU A 247 -3.14 22.09 -27.74
C GLU A 247 -2.16 21.43 -28.73
N GLY A 248 -1.98 20.11 -28.69
CA GLY A 248 -1.10 19.38 -29.61
C GLY A 248 0.39 19.65 -29.39
N ASN A 249 0.75 20.39 -28.33
CA ASN A 249 2.14 20.61 -27.93
C ASN A 249 2.74 19.29 -27.38
N ALA A 250 4.04 19.08 -27.60
CA ALA A 250 4.72 17.93 -27.02
C ALA A 250 4.60 17.97 -25.49
N THR A 251 4.16 16.85 -24.91
CA THR A 251 4.04 16.73 -23.46
C THR A 251 5.44 16.61 -22.84
N SER A 252 5.67 17.16 -21.64
CA SER A 252 7.00 17.15 -21.02
C SER A 252 7.41 15.75 -20.56
N THR A 253 8.72 15.49 -20.49
CA THR A 253 9.28 14.22 -20.02
C THR A 253 8.74 13.86 -18.63
N GLU A 254 8.58 14.84 -17.75
CA GLU A 254 8.06 14.70 -16.39
C GLU A 254 6.63 14.15 -16.37
N THR A 255 5.75 14.63 -17.24
CA THR A 255 4.38 14.10 -17.34
C THR A 255 4.38 12.62 -17.74
N MET A 256 5.24 12.22 -18.68
CA MET A 256 5.35 10.81 -19.07
C MET A 256 5.91 9.94 -17.94
N GLN A 257 6.90 10.43 -17.18
CA GLN A 257 7.43 9.73 -16.01
C GLN A 257 6.31 9.52 -14.97
N LEU A 258 5.53 10.56 -14.65
CA LEU A 258 4.42 10.48 -13.70
C LEU A 258 3.28 9.60 -14.22
N ALA A 259 2.99 9.64 -15.53
CA ALA A 259 1.97 8.81 -16.13
C ALA A 259 2.34 7.32 -16.05
N LYS A 260 3.60 6.97 -16.35
CA LYS A 260 4.13 5.60 -16.15
C LYS A 260 4.07 5.18 -14.69
N LEU A 261 4.47 6.08 -13.78
CA LEU A 261 4.47 5.80 -12.36
C LEU A 261 3.05 5.50 -11.86
N ALA A 262 2.08 6.37 -12.14
CA ALA A 262 0.68 6.18 -11.77
C ALA A 262 0.03 4.96 -12.45
N LEU A 263 0.49 4.57 -13.64
CA LEU A 263 -0.05 3.42 -14.36
C LEU A 263 0.34 2.09 -13.70
N ALA A 264 1.52 2.01 -13.08
CA ALA A 264 2.03 0.78 -12.47
C ALA A 264 1.06 0.10 -11.47
N PRO A 265 0.58 0.75 -10.40
CA PRO A 265 -0.33 0.13 -9.45
C PRO A 265 -1.68 -0.23 -10.08
N VAL A 266 -2.22 0.64 -10.94
CA VAL A 266 -3.48 0.38 -11.65
C VAL A 266 -3.40 -0.92 -12.44
N LEU A 267 -2.30 -1.15 -13.18
CA LEU A 267 -2.11 -2.41 -13.90
C LEU A 267 -1.90 -3.59 -12.94
N ILE A 268 -1.15 -3.43 -11.86
CA ILE A 268 -0.86 -4.53 -10.92
C ILE A 268 -2.12 -5.00 -10.18
N ASP A 269 -2.97 -4.10 -9.70
CA ASP A 269 -4.13 -4.48 -8.88
C ASP A 269 -5.31 -4.97 -9.72
N THR A 270 -5.40 -4.50 -10.97
CA THR A 270 -6.40 -4.94 -11.95
C THR A 270 -5.94 -6.11 -12.82
N THR A 271 -4.72 -6.62 -12.62
CA THR A 271 -4.12 -7.68 -13.46
C THR A 271 -4.13 -7.28 -14.94
N ASN A 272 -3.56 -6.12 -15.24
CA ASN A 272 -3.55 -5.49 -16.55
C ASN A 272 -4.97 -5.34 -17.15
N LEU A 273 -5.92 -4.88 -16.34
CA LEU A 273 -7.35 -4.76 -16.65
C LEU A 273 -8.09 -6.08 -16.98
N THR A 274 -7.48 -7.24 -16.74
CA THR A 274 -8.12 -8.53 -17.04
C THR A 274 -8.99 -9.06 -15.88
N ALA A 275 -8.79 -8.56 -14.65
CA ALA A 275 -9.57 -8.96 -13.48
C ALA A 275 -10.94 -8.26 -13.45
N LYS A 276 -11.88 -8.74 -14.27
CA LYS A 276 -13.22 -8.13 -14.47
C LYS A 276 -13.99 -7.81 -13.19
N ASP A 277 -13.86 -8.65 -12.15
CA ASP A 277 -14.56 -8.45 -10.87
C ASP A 277 -13.96 -7.34 -9.99
N LYS A 278 -12.77 -6.84 -10.35
CA LYS A 278 -12.08 -5.75 -9.64
C LYS A 278 -12.06 -4.45 -10.42
N VAL A 279 -12.03 -4.54 -11.76
CA VAL A 279 -11.93 -3.39 -12.65
C VAL A 279 -13.21 -2.55 -12.56
N THR A 280 -13.04 -1.26 -12.34
CA THR A 280 -14.11 -0.27 -12.36
C THR A 280 -13.89 0.72 -13.51
N ASP A 281 -14.91 1.54 -13.81
CA ASP A 281 -14.81 2.60 -14.82
C ASP A 281 -13.68 3.59 -14.50
N ALA A 282 -13.43 3.85 -13.22
CA ALA A 282 -12.32 4.70 -12.78
C ALA A 282 -10.95 4.14 -13.22
N ASP A 283 -10.77 2.81 -13.19
CA ASP A 283 -9.53 2.17 -13.60
C ASP A 283 -9.35 2.24 -15.13
N ALA A 284 -10.41 1.94 -15.89
CA ALA A 284 -10.38 2.00 -17.34
C ALA A 284 -10.12 3.44 -17.84
N ASP A 285 -10.76 4.43 -17.21
CA ASP A 285 -10.57 5.85 -17.53
C ASP A 285 -9.19 6.37 -17.14
N ALA A 286 -8.66 5.95 -15.98
CA ALA A 286 -7.30 6.29 -15.56
C ALA A 286 -6.28 5.71 -16.54
N VAL A 287 -6.36 4.42 -16.88
CA VAL A 287 -5.45 3.80 -17.86
C VAL A 287 -5.53 4.50 -19.21
N ARG A 288 -6.73 4.81 -19.71
CA ARG A 288 -6.90 5.55 -20.96
C ARG A 288 -6.20 6.90 -20.92
N PHE A 289 -6.41 7.67 -19.86
CA PHE A 289 -5.77 8.98 -19.68
C PHE A 289 -4.24 8.88 -19.60
N LEU A 290 -3.72 7.96 -18.80
CA LEU A 290 -2.28 7.80 -18.58
C LEU A 290 -1.56 7.34 -19.85
N LEU A 291 -2.15 6.42 -20.62
CA LEU A 291 -1.59 6.00 -21.91
C LEU A 291 -1.53 7.16 -22.91
N LEU A 292 -2.56 8.01 -22.96
CA LEU A 292 -2.53 9.22 -23.79
C LEU A 292 -1.37 10.15 -23.41
N GLN A 293 -1.12 10.34 -22.11
CA GLN A 293 0.01 11.15 -21.64
C GLN A 293 1.37 10.55 -22.05
N ILE A 294 1.50 9.22 -22.00
CA ILE A 294 2.72 8.51 -22.41
C ILE A 294 2.94 8.63 -23.93
N ASP A 295 1.88 8.48 -24.72
CA ASP A 295 1.94 8.53 -26.19
C ASP A 295 2.24 9.93 -26.73
N GLN A 296 1.75 10.99 -26.07
CA GLN A 296 1.97 12.38 -26.46
C GLN A 296 3.41 12.90 -26.18
N CYS A 297 4.24 12.11 -25.48
CA CYS A 297 5.65 12.42 -25.23
C CYS A 297 6.63 11.80 -26.24
N LYS A 298 6.15 11.27 -27.38
CA LYS A 298 7.01 10.65 -28.42
C LYS A 298 7.87 11.71 -29.14
N SER A 299 8.96 12.12 -28.49
CA SER A 299 10.04 12.91 -29.09
C SER A 299 11.04 12.06 -29.88
N THR A 300 10.83 10.75 -30.01
CA THR A 300 11.70 9.83 -30.77
C THR A 300 10.89 8.90 -31.67
N PRO A 301 11.02 9.03 -33.01
CA PRO A 301 10.54 8.01 -33.94
C PRO A 301 11.21 6.66 -33.62
N GLY A 302 10.42 5.62 -33.33
CA GLY A 302 10.93 4.25 -33.10
C GLY A 302 10.96 3.76 -31.64
N SER A 303 10.69 4.61 -30.64
CA SER A 303 10.51 4.17 -29.25
C SER A 303 9.06 3.70 -29.02
N ASN A 304 8.74 2.44 -29.35
CA ASN A 304 7.50 1.83 -28.91
C ASN A 304 7.61 1.43 -27.43
N TRP A 305 7.10 2.29 -26.54
CA TRP A 305 6.90 1.90 -25.14
C TRP A 305 5.84 0.80 -25.08
N ASP A 306 6.17 -0.32 -24.45
CA ASP A 306 5.32 -1.50 -24.36
C ASP A 306 4.73 -1.60 -22.95
N ARG A 307 3.40 -1.43 -22.87
CA ARG A 307 2.63 -1.51 -21.62
C ARG A 307 2.71 -2.90 -20.99
N ASP A 308 2.62 -3.95 -21.79
CA ASP A 308 2.56 -5.31 -21.27
C ASP A 308 3.95 -5.71 -20.77
N ALA A 309 5.03 -5.36 -21.49
CA ALA A 309 6.38 -5.53 -20.98
C ALA A 309 6.66 -4.72 -19.70
N PHE A 310 6.09 -3.51 -19.58
CA PHE A 310 6.17 -2.70 -18.35
C PHE A 310 5.47 -3.40 -17.17
N TYR A 311 4.23 -3.87 -17.37
CA TYR A 311 3.47 -4.63 -16.40
C TYR A 311 4.21 -5.90 -15.95
N GLU A 312 4.65 -6.73 -16.89
CA GLU A 312 5.31 -8.01 -16.60
C GLU A 312 6.58 -7.84 -15.77
N ARG A 313 7.39 -6.79 -16.03
CA ARG A 313 8.61 -6.52 -15.25
C ARG A 313 8.30 -6.15 -13.80
N ILE A 314 7.22 -5.41 -13.56
CA ILE A 314 6.78 -5.02 -12.20
C ILE A 314 6.14 -6.22 -11.51
N LEU A 315 5.31 -6.98 -12.22
CA LEU A 315 4.69 -8.21 -11.70
C LEU A 315 5.76 -9.22 -11.30
N HIS A 316 6.78 -9.43 -12.14
CA HIS A 316 7.90 -10.31 -11.82
C HIS A 316 8.66 -9.83 -10.57
N ALA A 317 8.89 -8.53 -10.41
CA ALA A 317 9.47 -7.99 -9.19
C ALA A 317 8.59 -8.25 -7.96
N LYS A 318 7.26 -8.10 -8.08
CA LYS A 318 6.28 -8.39 -7.02
C LYS A 318 6.27 -9.87 -6.68
N GLN A 319 6.27 -10.77 -7.65
CA GLN A 319 6.23 -12.22 -7.42
C GLN A 319 7.50 -12.76 -6.76
N ASN A 320 8.66 -12.10 -6.94
CA ASN A 320 9.95 -12.52 -6.35
C ASN A 320 10.38 -11.63 -5.18
N SER A 321 9.47 -10.82 -4.68
CA SER A 321 9.77 -9.81 -3.67
C SER A 321 10.02 -10.36 -2.27
N LEU A 322 9.84 -11.67 -2.05
CA LEU A 322 10.05 -12.33 -0.76
C LEU A 322 11.44 -12.94 -0.62
N ASP A 323 12.23 -13.00 -1.70
CA ASP A 323 13.50 -13.73 -1.73
C ASP A 323 14.51 -13.18 -0.71
N LEU A 324 14.49 -11.87 -0.47
CA LEU A 324 15.40 -11.18 0.45
C LEU A 324 14.82 -11.00 1.86
N LEU A 325 13.64 -11.55 2.13
CA LEU A 325 12.95 -11.42 3.41
C LEU A 325 13.12 -12.67 4.26
N THR A 326 13.23 -12.46 5.57
CA THR A 326 13.06 -13.51 6.56
C THR A 326 11.59 -13.93 6.64
N VAL A 327 11.30 -15.13 7.18
CA VAL A 327 9.92 -15.59 7.38
C VAL A 327 9.11 -14.61 8.22
N ASP A 328 9.72 -14.01 9.25
CA ASP A 328 9.05 -13.04 10.11
C ASP A 328 8.62 -11.78 9.36
N GLU A 329 9.51 -11.27 8.52
CA GLU A 329 9.25 -10.11 7.68
C GLU A 329 8.18 -10.42 6.61
N ILE A 330 8.18 -11.64 6.06
CA ILE A 330 7.15 -12.09 5.12
C ILE A 330 5.77 -12.06 5.79
N LEU A 331 5.64 -12.56 7.03
CA LEU A 331 4.38 -12.56 7.77
C LEU A 331 3.88 -11.14 8.07
N GLY A 332 4.80 -10.22 8.38
CA GLY A 332 4.47 -8.82 8.67
C GLY A 332 4.28 -7.93 7.42
N ARG A 333 4.58 -8.45 6.23
CA ARG A 333 4.74 -7.64 5.02
C ARG A 333 3.44 -7.00 4.53
N ASP A 334 2.40 -7.79 4.32
CA ASP A 334 1.04 -7.34 3.97
C ASP A 334 0.09 -7.92 5.02
N TYR A 335 0.18 -7.33 6.21
CA TYR A 335 -0.52 -7.76 7.41
C TYR A 335 -1.68 -6.82 7.74
N LYS A 336 -2.82 -7.38 8.12
CA LYS A 336 -3.94 -6.63 8.71
C LYS A 336 -4.44 -7.32 9.97
N GLN A 337 -4.89 -6.53 10.93
CA GLN A 337 -5.38 -7.02 12.23
C GLN A 337 -6.71 -6.36 12.57
N TRP A 338 -7.60 -7.14 13.18
CA TRP A 338 -8.87 -6.67 13.72
C TRP A 338 -9.09 -7.24 15.11
N THR A 339 -9.91 -6.54 15.90
CA THR A 339 -10.39 -6.99 17.20
C THR A 339 -11.89 -7.21 17.11
N GLU A 340 -12.35 -8.41 17.45
CA GLU A 340 -13.77 -8.75 17.48
C GLU A 340 -14.17 -9.34 18.83
N THR A 341 -15.42 -9.17 19.23
CA THR A 341 -15.94 -9.79 20.47
C THR A 341 -16.64 -11.09 20.12
N ALA A 342 -16.15 -12.20 20.67
CA ALA A 342 -16.75 -13.51 20.46
C ALA A 342 -18.16 -13.57 21.07
N GLN A 343 -19.11 -14.13 20.31
CA GLN A 343 -20.46 -14.38 20.83
C GLN A 343 -20.43 -15.34 22.03
N LEU A 344 -19.56 -16.35 21.97
CA LEU A 344 -19.36 -17.33 23.04
C LEU A 344 -18.41 -16.77 24.10
N GLY A 345 -18.95 -16.38 25.26
CA GLY A 345 -18.17 -15.97 26.43
C GLY A 345 -17.76 -14.49 26.49
N SER A 346 -18.17 -13.66 25.50
CA SER A 346 -17.86 -12.23 25.44
C SER A 346 -16.36 -11.91 25.49
N THR A 347 -15.53 -12.81 24.98
CA THR A 347 -14.07 -12.65 24.95
C THR A 347 -13.65 -11.85 23.72
N SER A 348 -12.82 -10.84 23.90
CA SER A 348 -12.18 -10.12 22.79
C SER A 348 -11.14 -11.02 22.11
N ILE A 349 -11.25 -11.19 20.80
CA ILE A 349 -10.36 -12.00 19.96
C ILE A 349 -9.65 -11.09 18.96
N GLN A 350 -8.32 -11.14 18.98
CA GLN A 350 -7.47 -10.53 17.95
C GLN A 350 -7.32 -11.48 16.76
N ILE A 351 -7.59 -10.97 15.56
CA ILE A 351 -7.57 -11.74 14.30
C ILE A 351 -6.53 -11.10 13.38
N GLY A 352 -5.49 -11.84 13.02
CA GLY A 352 -4.44 -11.39 12.11
C GLY A 352 -4.49 -12.11 10.76
N PHE A 353 -4.30 -11.37 9.66
CA PHE A 353 -4.21 -11.90 8.31
C PHE A 353 -2.87 -11.53 7.66
N CYS A 354 -2.11 -12.54 7.24
CA CYS A 354 -0.88 -12.40 6.47
C CYS A 354 -1.15 -12.76 5.00
N SER A 355 -1.06 -11.80 4.08
CA SER A 355 -1.16 -12.06 2.64
C SER A 355 0.24 -12.27 2.04
N ILE A 356 0.45 -13.36 1.30
CA ILE A 356 1.77 -13.75 0.79
C ILE A 356 1.72 -14.08 -0.70
N VAL A 357 2.70 -13.61 -1.47
CA VAL A 357 2.76 -13.75 -2.95
C VAL A 357 3.46 -15.01 -3.44
N LYS A 358 3.68 -15.98 -2.55
CA LYS A 358 4.29 -17.29 -2.82
C LYS A 358 3.47 -18.38 -2.14
N SER A 359 3.56 -19.60 -2.67
CA SER A 359 2.86 -20.78 -2.17
C SER A 359 3.28 -21.18 -0.75
N ILE A 360 2.46 -21.97 -0.05
CA ILE A 360 2.82 -22.57 1.23
C ILE A 360 4.09 -23.45 1.11
N PRO A 361 4.22 -24.36 0.11
CA PRO A 361 5.46 -25.11 -0.13
C PRO A 361 6.72 -24.25 -0.22
N TRP A 362 6.65 -23.11 -0.91
CA TRP A 362 7.77 -22.18 -1.04
C TRP A 362 8.14 -21.55 0.31
N ILE A 363 7.14 -21.11 1.08
CA ILE A 363 7.35 -20.50 2.40
C ILE A 363 7.93 -21.52 3.38
N VAL A 364 7.44 -22.76 3.35
CA VAL A 364 7.96 -23.88 4.16
C VAL A 364 9.43 -24.15 3.83
N ARG A 365 9.83 -24.17 2.55
CA ARG A 365 11.25 -24.26 2.16
C ARG A 365 12.06 -23.09 2.68
N LYS A 366 11.52 -21.87 2.59
CA LYS A 366 12.18 -20.65 3.09
C LYS A 366 12.41 -20.71 4.61
N ALA A 367 11.49 -21.32 5.35
CA ALA A 367 11.61 -21.55 6.79
C ALA A 367 12.54 -22.73 7.15
N GLY A 368 12.78 -23.66 6.22
CA GLY A 368 13.59 -24.86 6.39
C GLY A 368 12.76 -26.12 6.62
N SER A 369 11.60 -26.02 7.27
CA SER A 369 10.63 -27.13 7.42
C SER A 369 9.23 -26.61 7.76
N ALA A 370 8.23 -27.50 7.76
CA ALA A 370 6.85 -27.13 8.11
C ALA A 370 6.76 -26.72 9.58
N GLU A 371 7.48 -27.42 10.45
CA GLU A 371 7.60 -27.14 11.88
C GLU A 371 8.27 -25.78 12.11
N ALA A 372 9.39 -25.50 11.43
CA ALA A 372 10.07 -24.21 11.55
C ALA A 372 9.18 -23.04 11.11
N PHE A 373 8.36 -23.23 10.07
CA PHE A 373 7.38 -22.20 9.68
C PHE A 373 6.26 -22.04 10.72
N LEU A 374 5.72 -23.12 11.27
CA LEU A 374 4.70 -23.07 12.32
C LEU A 374 5.24 -22.39 13.59
N ASP A 375 6.49 -22.65 13.98
CA ASP A 375 7.15 -21.99 15.10
C ASP A 375 7.27 -20.48 14.86
N ALA A 376 7.70 -20.07 13.65
CA ALA A 376 7.76 -18.67 13.26
C ALA A 376 6.38 -18.00 13.28
N LEU A 377 5.35 -18.68 12.76
CA LEU A 377 3.97 -18.21 12.77
C LEU A 377 3.43 -18.04 14.19
N GLN A 378 3.70 -19.00 15.08
CA GLN A 378 3.30 -18.94 16.48
C GLN A 378 4.02 -17.81 17.22
N ALA A 379 5.33 -17.63 16.98
CA ALA A 379 6.09 -16.53 17.56
C ALA A 379 5.58 -15.17 17.08
N PHE A 380 5.30 -15.03 15.78
CA PHE A 380 4.72 -13.82 15.19
C PHE A 380 3.37 -13.48 15.82
N ALA A 381 2.52 -14.48 15.98
CA ALA A 381 1.19 -14.32 16.52
C ALA A 381 1.20 -13.99 18.03
N LYS A 382 2.10 -14.63 18.80
CA LYS A 382 2.29 -14.34 20.22
C LYS A 382 2.72 -12.89 20.48
N ARG A 383 3.61 -12.33 19.64
CA ARG A 383 4.04 -10.92 19.78
C ARG A 383 2.93 -9.90 19.52
N ARG A 384 1.83 -10.32 18.89
CA ARG A 384 0.66 -9.49 18.56
C ARG A 384 -0.60 -9.88 19.33
N ASP A 385 -0.46 -10.78 20.30
CA ASP A 385 -1.55 -11.27 21.14
C ASP A 385 -2.74 -11.81 20.31
N LEU A 386 -2.45 -12.54 19.22
CA LEU A 386 -3.48 -13.05 18.32
C LEU A 386 -4.18 -14.28 18.90
N GLY A 387 -5.51 -14.30 18.81
CA GLY A 387 -6.31 -15.51 19.04
C GLY A 387 -6.50 -16.34 17.76
N ILE A 388 -6.57 -15.68 16.60
CA ILE A 388 -6.65 -16.30 15.28
C ILE A 388 -5.56 -15.71 14.38
N VAL A 389 -4.83 -16.56 13.67
CA VAL A 389 -3.94 -16.14 12.59
C VAL A 389 -4.29 -16.88 11.31
N VAL A 390 -4.42 -16.12 10.21
CA VAL A 390 -4.70 -16.63 8.87
C VAL A 390 -3.57 -16.26 7.95
N VAL A 391 -3.04 -17.23 7.21
CA VAL A 391 -2.09 -17.00 6.12
C VAL A 391 -2.80 -17.29 4.80
N MET A 392 -2.86 -16.30 3.92
CA MET A 392 -3.43 -16.44 2.59
C MET A 392 -2.33 -16.28 1.54
N THR A 393 -2.20 -17.24 0.64
CA THR A 393 -1.27 -17.16 -0.48
C THR A 393 -1.99 -16.77 -1.77
N ALA A 394 -1.28 -16.07 -2.66
CA ALA A 394 -1.77 -15.65 -3.97
C ALA A 394 -0.61 -15.66 -4.96
N PHE A 395 -0.56 -16.65 -5.84
CA PHE A 395 0.60 -16.89 -6.70
C PHE A 395 0.18 -17.49 -8.04
N THR A 396 1.11 -17.51 -8.99
CA THR A 396 0.93 -18.13 -10.29
C THR A 396 1.71 -19.43 -10.32
N SER A 397 1.05 -20.56 -10.56
CA SER A 397 1.72 -21.86 -10.65
C SER A 397 2.29 -22.07 -12.06
N SER A 398 3.61 -22.22 -12.14
CA SER A 398 4.29 -22.63 -13.38
C SER A 398 3.99 -24.08 -13.76
N ALA A 399 3.69 -24.94 -12.79
CA ALA A 399 3.33 -26.35 -13.02
C ALA A 399 1.90 -26.53 -13.57
N GLN A 400 1.07 -25.48 -13.56
CA GLN A 400 -0.30 -25.47 -14.06
C GLN A 400 -0.50 -24.39 -15.14
N ASP A 401 0.41 -24.30 -16.11
CA ASP A 401 0.32 -23.38 -17.25
C ASP A 401 0.11 -21.90 -16.87
N GLY A 402 0.69 -21.46 -15.76
CA GLY A 402 0.54 -20.08 -15.29
C GLY A 402 -0.82 -19.79 -14.67
N LYS A 403 -1.55 -20.81 -14.20
CA LYS A 403 -2.81 -20.63 -13.49
C LYS A 403 -2.59 -19.87 -12.17
N PHE A 404 -3.44 -18.89 -11.91
CA PHE A 404 -3.48 -18.19 -10.63
C PHE A 404 -4.12 -19.07 -9.55
N CYS A 405 -3.46 -19.15 -8.39
CA CYS A 405 -3.79 -20.04 -7.28
C CYS A 405 -3.90 -19.26 -5.97
N ARG A 406 -4.74 -19.77 -5.06
CA ARG A 406 -4.84 -19.30 -3.68
C ARG A 406 -4.86 -20.48 -2.72
N GLU A 407 -4.15 -20.33 -1.62
CA GLU A 407 -4.20 -21.27 -0.49
C GLU A 407 -4.53 -20.50 0.77
N LEU A 408 -5.11 -21.21 1.74
CA LEU A 408 -5.53 -20.63 3.01
C LEU A 408 -5.06 -21.55 4.14
N VAL A 409 -4.35 -20.99 5.10
CA VAL A 409 -4.04 -21.62 6.39
C VAL A 409 -4.74 -20.82 7.48
N ALA A 410 -5.45 -21.48 8.39
CA ALA A 410 -6.02 -20.85 9.56
C ALA A 410 -5.62 -21.61 10.83
N CYS A 411 -5.21 -20.86 11.86
CA CYS A 411 -4.81 -21.40 13.16
C CYS A 411 -5.58 -20.68 14.28
N ALA A 412 -6.15 -21.46 15.21
CA ALA A 412 -6.74 -20.97 16.46
C ALA A 412 -5.75 -21.17 17.61
N LEU A 413 -5.12 -20.09 18.06
CA LEU A 413 -3.98 -20.08 19.00
C LEU A 413 -4.39 -20.28 20.46
N HIS A 414 -5.67 -20.12 20.74
CA HIS A 414 -6.31 -20.49 21.99
C HIS A 414 -7.36 -21.57 21.74
N ASN A 415 -7.75 -22.28 22.78
CA ASN A 415 -8.83 -23.26 22.71
C ASN A 415 -10.19 -22.58 22.95
N GLY A 416 -11.28 -23.28 22.62
CA GLY A 416 -12.65 -22.82 22.87
C GLY A 416 -13.19 -21.93 21.73
N ALA A 417 -13.43 -20.64 22.02
CA ALA A 417 -14.16 -19.74 21.12
C ALA A 417 -13.50 -19.55 19.74
N THR A 418 -12.17 -19.48 19.69
CA THR A 418 -11.39 -19.35 18.44
C THR A 418 -11.50 -20.59 17.55
N VAL A 419 -11.49 -21.79 18.14
CA VAL A 419 -11.69 -23.06 17.41
C VAL A 419 -13.10 -23.12 16.85
N HIS A 420 -14.10 -22.85 17.68
CA HIS A 420 -15.51 -22.84 17.26
C HIS A 420 -15.75 -21.85 16.11
N ALA A 421 -15.16 -20.65 16.18
CA ALA A 421 -15.28 -19.65 15.13
C ALA A 421 -14.66 -20.14 13.81
N LEU A 422 -13.49 -20.78 13.83
CA LEU A 422 -12.88 -21.30 12.61
C LEU A 422 -13.63 -22.52 12.04
N GLU A 423 -14.20 -23.37 12.89
CA GLU A 423 -15.08 -24.46 12.46
C GLU A 423 -16.36 -23.93 11.80
N ALA A 424 -17.00 -22.92 12.42
CA ALA A 424 -18.17 -22.25 11.86
C ALA A 424 -17.84 -21.57 10.51
N PHE A 425 -16.70 -20.88 10.43
CA PHE A 425 -16.19 -20.33 9.18
C PHE A 425 -16.01 -21.41 8.11
N THR A 426 -15.36 -22.53 8.43
CA THR A 426 -15.17 -23.63 7.46
C THR A 426 -16.52 -24.19 6.99
N ALA A 427 -17.50 -24.36 7.89
CA ALA A 427 -18.81 -24.90 7.54
C ALA A 427 -19.66 -23.94 6.69
N GLN A 428 -19.68 -22.65 7.03
CA GLN A 428 -20.56 -21.66 6.41
C GLN A 428 -19.92 -21.02 5.18
N ALA A 429 -18.64 -20.65 5.27
CA ALA A 429 -17.91 -19.96 4.21
C ALA A 429 -17.11 -20.91 3.30
N GLY A 430 -16.79 -22.13 3.74
CA GLY A 430 -16.03 -23.10 2.95
C GLY A 430 -16.61 -23.34 1.55
N PRO A 431 -17.93 -23.62 1.40
CA PRO A 431 -18.54 -23.84 0.09
C PRO A 431 -18.45 -22.63 -0.85
N GLN A 432 -18.72 -21.42 -0.37
CA GLN A 432 -18.67 -20.20 -1.19
C GLN A 432 -17.25 -19.75 -1.54
N LEU A 433 -16.23 -20.18 -0.79
CA LEU A 433 -14.82 -19.95 -1.10
C LEU A 433 -14.21 -21.09 -1.93
N GLY A 434 -14.95 -22.19 -2.12
CA GLY A 434 -14.45 -23.40 -2.76
C GLY A 434 -13.25 -24.00 -2.01
N LEU A 435 -13.28 -24.01 -0.68
CA LEU A 435 -12.20 -24.62 0.13
C LEU A 435 -12.21 -26.14 -0.07
N GLN A 436 -11.08 -26.68 -0.50
CA GLN A 436 -10.87 -28.11 -0.69
C GLN A 436 -9.68 -28.60 0.13
N GLU A 437 -9.61 -29.92 0.30
CA GLU A 437 -8.42 -30.55 0.88
C GLU A 437 -7.17 -30.08 0.12
N TRP A 438 -6.17 -29.62 0.87
CA TRP A 438 -4.98 -29.05 0.26
C TRP A 438 -4.11 -30.13 -0.39
N ASN A 439 -3.63 -29.81 -1.58
CA ASN A 439 -2.56 -30.50 -2.30
C ASN A 439 -1.62 -29.46 -2.90
N ALA A 440 -0.33 -29.77 -3.03
CA ALA A 440 0.59 -28.87 -3.69
C ALA A 440 0.23 -28.70 -5.17
N VAL A 441 0.36 -27.47 -5.67
CA VAL A 441 0.07 -27.10 -7.06
C VAL A 441 1.30 -26.63 -7.83
N GLU A 442 2.49 -26.63 -7.20
CA GLU A 442 3.77 -26.21 -7.81
C GLU A 442 4.65 -27.39 -8.29
N GLY A 443 4.09 -28.61 -8.36
CA GLY A 443 4.84 -29.79 -8.80
C GLY A 443 5.79 -30.36 -7.74
N ASP A 444 5.56 -30.04 -6.46
CA ASP A 444 6.28 -30.65 -5.33
C ASP A 444 6.04 -32.16 -5.25
N SER A 445 6.97 -32.91 -4.65
CA SER A 445 6.80 -34.36 -4.46
C SER A 445 5.61 -34.67 -3.55
N GLU A 446 4.97 -35.82 -3.77
CA GLU A 446 3.83 -36.26 -2.96
C GLU A 446 4.22 -36.41 -1.48
N ASP A 447 5.41 -36.96 -1.18
CA ASP A 447 5.90 -37.10 0.19
C ASP A 447 6.06 -35.74 0.90
N TYR A 448 6.59 -34.74 0.19
CA TYR A 448 6.77 -33.39 0.73
C TYR A 448 5.42 -32.70 0.96
N SER A 449 4.49 -32.84 0.00
CA SER A 449 3.12 -32.36 0.11
C SER A 449 2.40 -33.01 1.29
N GLN A 450 2.52 -34.34 1.42
CA GLN A 450 1.90 -35.07 2.53
C GLN A 450 2.46 -34.65 3.89
N ALA A 451 3.77 -34.36 3.98
CA ALA A 451 4.39 -33.84 5.20
C ALA A 451 3.81 -32.47 5.59
N ILE A 452 3.70 -31.52 4.65
CA ILE A 452 3.03 -30.23 4.89
C ILE A 452 1.58 -30.45 5.32
N ARG A 453 0.82 -31.26 4.58
CA ARG A 453 -0.60 -31.50 4.90
C ARG A 453 -0.78 -32.06 6.31
N ARG A 454 0.06 -33.01 6.73
CA ARG A 454 0.04 -33.56 8.10
C ARG A 454 0.42 -32.52 9.14
N ALA A 455 1.43 -31.69 8.86
CA ALA A 455 1.86 -30.65 9.78
C ALA A 455 0.77 -29.59 10.00
N PHE A 456 0.03 -29.22 8.95
CA PHE A 456 -0.95 -28.13 8.99
C PHE A 456 -2.41 -28.56 9.21
N ASN A 457 -2.74 -29.86 9.14
CA ASN A 457 -4.05 -30.38 9.52
C ASN A 457 -3.95 -31.13 10.85
N SER A 458 -4.19 -30.41 11.96
CA SER A 458 -4.04 -30.97 13.29
C SER A 458 -4.91 -30.21 14.30
N ASP A 459 -5.37 -30.93 15.33
CA ASP A 459 -6.15 -30.37 16.44
C ASP A 459 -5.29 -30.04 17.67
N ALA A 460 -4.02 -30.47 17.68
CA ALA A 460 -3.12 -30.31 18.82
C ALA A 460 -1.69 -29.91 18.37
N PRO A 461 -0.94 -29.12 19.16
CA PRO A 461 -1.37 -28.41 20.38
C PRO A 461 -2.32 -27.23 20.10
N VAL A 462 -2.44 -26.85 18.83
CA VAL A 462 -3.22 -25.73 18.31
C VAL A 462 -4.04 -26.24 17.14
N TRP A 463 -5.34 -25.93 17.10
CA TRP A 463 -6.17 -26.26 15.95
C TRP A 463 -5.70 -25.48 14.73
N ARG A 464 -5.42 -26.20 13.66
CA ARG A 464 -4.97 -25.63 12.40
C ARG A 464 -5.42 -26.48 11.23
N ARG A 465 -5.67 -25.80 10.12
CA ARG A 465 -6.09 -26.40 8.86
C ARG A 465 -5.47 -25.65 7.68
N ILE A 466 -5.27 -26.37 6.59
CA ILE A 466 -4.81 -25.84 5.31
C ILE A 466 -5.75 -26.28 4.19
N TRP A 467 -6.04 -25.36 3.28
CA TRP A 467 -6.92 -25.59 2.14
C TRP A 467 -6.34 -25.01 0.85
N LEU A 468 -6.69 -25.65 -0.26
CA LEU A 468 -6.69 -25.01 -1.56
C LEU A 468 -7.99 -24.22 -1.71
N GLN A 469 -7.92 -22.96 -2.13
CA GLN A 469 -9.08 -22.11 -2.34
C GLN A 469 -9.39 -21.99 -3.84
N ASN A 470 -10.40 -22.72 -4.32
CA ASN A 470 -10.73 -22.78 -5.74
C ASN A 470 -11.42 -21.52 -6.28
N ASP A 471 -12.20 -20.80 -5.45
CA ASP A 471 -12.69 -19.48 -5.85
C ASP A 471 -11.56 -18.45 -5.68
N VAL A 472 -10.73 -18.33 -6.72
CA VAL A 472 -9.57 -17.44 -6.73
C VAL A 472 -9.94 -15.96 -6.82
N THR A 473 -11.22 -15.62 -7.02
CA THR A 473 -11.71 -14.23 -7.02
C THR A 473 -11.72 -13.64 -5.60
N LYS A 474 -11.83 -14.49 -4.57
CA LYS A 474 -11.96 -14.08 -3.16
C LYS A 474 -10.60 -13.83 -2.53
N SER A 475 -10.26 -12.57 -2.31
CA SER A 475 -9.05 -12.15 -1.61
C SER A 475 -9.30 -11.99 -0.10
N ARG A 476 -8.29 -11.53 0.65
CA ARG A 476 -8.45 -11.07 2.04
C ARG A 476 -9.64 -10.11 2.21
N LYS A 477 -9.94 -9.26 1.22
CA LYS A 477 -11.09 -8.33 1.26
C LYS A 477 -12.44 -9.05 1.39
N GLN A 478 -12.54 -10.30 0.92
CA GLN A 478 -13.75 -11.13 1.05
C GLN A 478 -13.63 -12.16 2.18
N VAL A 479 -12.44 -12.72 2.42
CA VAL A 479 -12.24 -13.77 3.45
C VAL A 479 -12.20 -13.21 4.87
N ALA A 480 -11.56 -12.05 5.09
CA ALA A 480 -11.46 -11.47 6.44
C ALA A 480 -12.82 -11.14 7.06
N PRO A 481 -13.79 -10.52 6.35
CA PRO A 481 -15.15 -10.33 6.86
C PRO A 481 -15.84 -11.64 7.27
N LEU A 482 -15.60 -12.75 6.55
CA LEU A 482 -16.22 -14.04 6.85
C LEU A 482 -15.66 -14.67 8.13
N VAL A 483 -14.35 -14.58 8.34
CA VAL A 483 -13.73 -15.04 9.61
C VAL A 483 -14.20 -14.18 10.78
N ARG A 484 -14.30 -12.86 10.58
CA ARG A 484 -14.81 -11.92 11.60
C ARG A 484 -16.30 -12.16 11.92
N GLY A 485 -17.13 -12.41 10.91
CA GLY A 485 -18.53 -12.79 11.06
C GLY A 485 -18.68 -14.07 11.89
N ALA A 486 -17.89 -15.09 11.60
CA ALA A 486 -17.90 -16.35 12.35
C ALA A 486 -17.49 -16.18 13.83
N VAL A 487 -16.64 -15.21 14.17
CA VAL A 487 -16.32 -14.86 15.57
C VAL A 487 -17.51 -14.20 16.27
N THR A 488 -18.20 -13.30 15.58
CA THR A 488 -19.32 -12.52 16.13
C THR A 488 -20.68 -13.23 16.07
N GLY A 489 -20.76 -14.34 15.34
CA GLY A 489 -21.99 -15.13 15.14
C GLY A 489 -22.93 -14.55 14.07
N GLN A 490 -22.38 -13.79 13.11
CA GLN A 490 -23.11 -13.17 12.00
C GLN A 490 -23.08 -14.00 10.72
#